data_AF-A0A496DZD5-F1
#
_entry.id   AF-A0A496DZD5-F1
#
_cell.length_a   1.000
_cell.length_b   1.000
_cell.length_c   1.000
_cell.angle_alpha   90.00
_cell.angle_beta   90.00
_cell.angle_gamma   90.00
#
_symmetry.space_group_name_H-M   'P 1'
#
loop_
_entity.id
_entity.type
_entity.pdbx_description
1 polymer ?
#
loop_
_entity_poly.entity_id
_entity_poly.type
_entity_poly.pdbx_seq_one_letter_code
_entity_poly.pdbx_strand_id
1 'polypeptide(L)'
;MKKQRWSESQEKILKENLGKITLKEIGKILGKTELAVKLYIHRNHIVYRPSVKRNLVLELFRIKLINPEYFNVTTAFLHAVNINQVRFWKLYRGEESPTDQEYLRLATTLGVSLQEAFEARQLYLFNDNKEDEI
;
A
#
# COMPACT_ATOMS: atom_id res chain seq x y z
N MET A 1 -14.38 16.78 25.05
CA MET A 1 -12.97 16.31 24.88
C MET A 1 -12.08 17.50 24.52
N LYS A 2 -11.00 17.76 25.26
CA LYS A 2 -10.03 18.82 24.90
C LYS A 2 -9.24 18.39 23.67
N LYS A 3 -9.14 19.25 22.65
CA LYS A 3 -8.27 19.03 21.48
C LYS A 3 -6.82 19.04 21.97
N GLN A 4 -6.15 17.88 21.96
CA GLN A 4 -4.72 17.85 22.25
C GLN A 4 -3.96 18.65 21.18
N ARG A 5 -3.13 19.59 21.63
CA ARG A 5 -2.20 20.32 20.75
C ARG A 5 -1.15 19.34 20.19
N TRP A 6 -0.71 19.61 18.97
CA TRP A 6 0.41 18.92 18.35
C TRP A 6 1.71 19.57 18.84
N SER A 7 2.67 18.76 19.28
CA SER A 7 4.03 19.24 19.58
C SER A 7 4.92 19.17 18.34
N GLU A 8 6.02 19.93 18.35
CA GLU A 8 7.03 19.90 17.28
C GLU A 8 7.63 18.50 17.09
N SER A 9 7.84 17.77 18.20
CA SER A 9 8.30 16.38 18.16
C SER A 9 7.32 15.44 17.44
N GLN A 10 6.01 15.60 17.68
CA GLN A 10 4.98 14.82 17.00
C GLN A 10 4.91 15.15 15.50
N GLU A 11 5.14 16.41 15.13
CA GLU A 11 5.19 16.82 13.73
C GLU A 11 6.41 16.24 13.00
N LYS A 12 7.58 16.20 13.65
CA LYS A 12 8.78 15.57 13.10
C LYS A 12 8.56 14.08 12.84
N ILE A 13 8.05 13.36 13.83
CA ILE A 13 7.72 11.92 13.70
C ILE A 13 6.69 11.70 12.58
N LEU A 14 5.67 12.55 12.50
CA LEU A 14 4.68 12.47 11.41
C LEU A 14 5.39 12.58 10.05
N LYS A 15 6.13 13.67 9.80
CA LYS A 15 6.79 13.93 8.52
C LYS A 15 7.77 12.83 8.10
N GLU A 16 8.51 12.27 9.05
CA GLU A 16 9.47 11.19 8.79
C GLU A 16 8.81 9.86 8.39
N ASN A 17 7.57 9.63 8.82
CA ASN A 17 6.83 8.38 8.63
C ASN A 17 5.76 8.43 7.53
N LEU A 18 5.37 9.63 7.07
CA LEU A 18 4.38 9.79 6.01
C LEU A 18 4.81 9.05 4.73
N GLY A 19 3.92 8.20 4.21
CA GLY A 19 4.15 7.42 3.00
C GLY A 19 5.07 6.21 3.17
N LYS A 20 5.66 6.01 4.35
CA LYS A 20 6.40 4.78 4.69
C LYS A 20 5.49 3.77 5.39
N ILE A 21 4.68 4.25 6.32
CA ILE A 21 3.73 3.46 7.10
C ILE A 21 2.33 4.04 7.00
N THR A 22 1.34 3.28 7.45
CA THR A 22 -0.07 3.70 7.37
C THR A 22 -0.36 4.83 8.38
N LEU A 23 -1.34 5.68 8.07
CA LEU A 23 -1.77 6.75 9.01
C LEU A 23 -2.25 6.17 10.36
N LYS A 24 -2.79 4.96 10.34
CA LYS A 24 -3.23 4.23 11.53
C LYS A 24 -2.05 3.88 12.44
N GLU A 25 -0.94 3.41 11.88
CA GLU A 25 0.29 3.11 12.62
C GLU A 25 0.94 4.39 13.15
N ILE A 26 0.99 5.45 12.34
CA ILE A 26 1.44 6.78 12.80
C ILE A 26 0.58 7.26 13.98
N GLY A 27 -0.74 7.06 13.90
CA GLY A 27 -1.66 7.36 15.00
C GLY A 27 -1.28 6.62 16.28
N LYS A 28 -1.00 5.31 16.20
CA LYS A 28 -0.55 4.52 17.35
C LYS A 28 0.75 5.06 17.96
N ILE A 29 1.76 5.35 17.14
CA ILE A 29 3.06 5.91 17.58
C ILE A 29 2.87 7.26 18.30
N LEU A 30 1.98 8.10 17.78
CA LEU A 30 1.72 9.44 18.32
C LEU A 30 0.69 9.47 19.46
N GLY A 31 0.06 8.34 19.80
CA GLY A 31 -1.06 8.28 20.73
C GLY A 31 -2.30 9.05 20.25
N LYS A 32 -2.53 9.12 18.94
CA LYS A 32 -3.63 9.83 18.28
C LYS A 32 -4.48 8.89 17.42
N THR A 33 -5.73 9.27 17.16
CA THR A 33 -6.56 8.54 16.19
C THR A 33 -6.08 8.80 14.76
N GLU A 34 -6.29 7.84 13.86
CA GLU A 34 -6.00 7.98 12.43
C GLU A 34 -6.66 9.25 11.84
N LEU A 35 -7.92 9.50 12.22
CA LEU A 35 -8.64 10.69 11.78
C LEU A 35 -7.98 11.99 12.26
N ALA A 36 -7.44 12.03 13.48
CA ALA A 36 -6.75 13.19 14.00
C ALA A 36 -5.46 13.48 13.21
N VAL A 37 -4.73 12.43 12.82
CA VAL A 37 -3.54 12.54 11.95
C VAL A 37 -3.94 13.06 10.56
N LYS A 38 -4.96 12.47 9.95
CA LYS A 38 -5.48 12.88 8.64
C LYS A 38 -5.92 14.34 8.60
N LEU A 39 -6.68 14.78 9.61
CA LEU A 39 -7.14 16.16 9.73
C LEU A 39 -5.98 17.15 9.94
N TYR A 40 -4.94 16.74 10.67
CA TYR A 40 -3.76 17.59 10.86
C TYR A 40 -3.00 17.78 9.54
N ILE A 41 -2.75 16.70 8.80
CA ILE A 41 -2.11 16.76 7.47
C ILE A 41 -2.88 17.71 6.55
N HIS A 42 -4.20 17.55 6.48
CA HIS A 42 -5.05 18.39 5.64
C HIS A 42 -4.99 19.87 6.02
N ARG A 43 -5.05 20.21 7.32
CA ARG A 43 -5.01 21.60 7.80
C ARG A 43 -3.67 22.28 7.58
N ASN A 44 -2.58 21.52 7.56
CA ASN A 44 -1.22 22.04 7.38
C ASN A 44 -0.71 21.86 5.95
N HIS A 45 -1.57 21.46 5.01
CA HIS A 45 -1.23 21.26 3.60
C HIS A 45 0.00 20.37 3.37
N ILE A 46 0.18 19.34 4.21
CA ILE A 46 1.33 18.44 4.11
C ILE A 46 1.09 17.48 2.95
N VAL A 47 1.91 17.60 1.90
CA VAL A 47 1.84 16.72 0.73
C VAL A 47 2.56 15.42 1.04
N TYR A 48 1.87 14.29 0.85
CA TYR A 48 2.48 12.97 0.94
C TYR A 48 1.74 11.97 0.04
N ARG A 49 2.42 10.88 -0.31
CA ARG A 49 1.81 9.74 -1.01
C ARG A 49 1.34 8.71 0.03
N PRO A 50 0.05 8.34 0.06
CA PRO A 50 -0.42 7.23 0.90
C PRO A 50 0.30 5.94 0.55
N SER A 51 0.50 5.08 1.55
CA SER A 51 1.08 3.76 1.36
C SER A 51 0.24 2.74 2.13
N VAL A 52 -0.05 1.62 1.48
CA VAL A 52 -0.63 0.45 2.12
C VAL A 52 0.47 -0.37 2.79
N LYS A 53 0.11 -1.10 3.85
CA LYS A 53 1.08 -1.97 4.55
C LYS A 53 1.70 -3.02 3.62
N ARG A 54 0.94 -3.53 2.64
CA ARG A 54 1.37 -4.60 1.74
C ARG A 54 0.89 -4.37 0.30
N ASN A 55 1.84 -4.29 -0.63
CA ASN A 55 1.55 -4.03 -2.05
C ASN A 55 1.33 -5.34 -2.82
N LEU A 56 0.11 -5.86 -2.75
CA LEU A 56 -0.29 -7.13 -3.38
C LEU A 56 -0.10 -7.13 -4.90
N VAL A 57 -0.28 -5.99 -5.56
CA VAL A 57 -0.14 -5.89 -7.01
C VAL A 57 1.33 -6.01 -7.41
N LEU A 58 2.23 -5.30 -6.75
CA LEU A 58 3.66 -5.42 -7.06
C LEU A 58 4.20 -6.82 -6.76
N GLU A 59 3.77 -7.44 -5.66
CA GLU A 59 4.10 -8.83 -5.35
C GLU A 59 3.66 -9.79 -6.46
N LEU A 60 2.42 -9.64 -6.94
CA LEU A 60 1.90 -10.45 -8.04
C LEU A 60 2.75 -10.30 -9.32
N PHE A 61 3.16 -9.07 -9.65
CA PHE A 61 4.01 -8.81 -10.81
C PHE A 61 5.40 -9.46 -10.68
N ARG A 62 5.97 -9.46 -9.48
CA ARG A 62 7.27 -10.11 -9.19
C ARG A 62 7.25 -11.63 -9.38
N ILE A 63 6.08 -12.28 -9.35
CA ILE A 63 5.97 -13.72 -9.61
C ILE A 63 6.33 -14.05 -11.08
N LYS A 64 5.95 -13.19 -12.03
CA LYS A 64 6.17 -13.45 -13.47
C LYS A 64 7.24 -12.58 -14.10
N LEU A 65 7.52 -11.42 -13.53
CA LEU A 65 8.49 -10.47 -14.07
C LEU A 65 9.71 -10.36 -13.16
N ILE A 66 10.89 -10.59 -13.72
CA ILE A 66 12.17 -10.39 -13.03
C ILE A 66 12.30 -8.92 -12.62
N ASN A 67 12.04 -8.00 -13.57
CA ASN A 67 12.07 -6.56 -13.35
C ASN A 67 10.68 -5.99 -13.65
N PRO A 68 9.79 -5.93 -12.64
CA PRO A 68 8.43 -5.44 -12.84
C PRO A 68 8.41 -3.96 -13.25
N GLU A 69 9.45 -3.18 -12.91
CA GLU A 69 9.62 -1.77 -13.32
C GLU A 69 9.65 -1.56 -14.83
N TYR A 70 10.03 -2.57 -15.61
CA TYR A 70 10.02 -2.50 -17.09
C TYR A 70 8.66 -2.80 -17.70
N PHE A 71 7.64 -3.08 -16.87
CA PHE A 71 6.31 -3.36 -17.36
C PHE A 71 5.68 -2.11 -17.99
N ASN A 72 5.44 -2.20 -19.30
CA ASN A 72 4.75 -1.15 -20.03
C ASN A 72 3.24 -1.43 -20.05
N VAL A 73 2.50 -0.58 -19.33
CA VAL A 73 1.03 -0.64 -19.28
C VAL A 73 0.44 -0.27 -20.63
N THR A 74 -0.24 -1.20 -21.28
CA THR A 74 -0.95 -0.98 -22.55
C THR A 74 -2.45 -0.75 -22.32
N THR A 75 -3.11 -0.11 -23.27
CA THR A 75 -4.57 0.04 -23.28
C THR A 75 -5.26 -1.33 -23.29
N ALA A 76 -4.77 -2.27 -24.09
CA ALA A 76 -5.29 -3.63 -24.15
C ALA A 76 -5.23 -4.33 -22.78
N PHE A 77 -4.12 -4.20 -22.06
CA PHE A 77 -3.98 -4.73 -20.71
C PHE A 77 -4.99 -4.10 -19.73
N LEU A 78 -5.12 -2.78 -19.75
CA LEU A 78 -6.07 -2.06 -18.88
C LEU A 78 -7.53 -2.47 -19.16
N HIS A 79 -7.89 -2.70 -20.42
CA HIS A 79 -9.20 -3.22 -20.81
C HIS A 79 -9.42 -4.67 -20.32
N ALA A 80 -8.42 -5.56 -20.49
CA ALA A 80 -8.51 -6.94 -20.04
C ALA A 80 -8.71 -7.04 -18.51
N VAL A 81 -8.01 -6.19 -17.77
CA VAL A 81 -8.10 -6.13 -16.30
C VAL A 81 -9.30 -5.30 -15.83
N ASN A 82 -9.99 -4.59 -16.74
CA ASN A 82 -11.10 -3.68 -16.43
C ASN A 82 -10.73 -2.65 -15.34
N ILE A 83 -9.60 -1.97 -15.52
CA ILE A 83 -9.08 -0.93 -14.62
C ILE A 83 -8.62 0.26 -15.46
N ASN A 84 -8.89 1.49 -15.01
CA ASN A 84 -8.34 2.68 -15.66
C ASN A 84 -6.87 2.93 -15.30
N GLN A 85 -6.17 3.71 -16.12
CA GLN A 85 -4.72 3.94 -15.96
C GLN A 85 -4.35 4.53 -14.60
N VAL A 86 -5.13 5.48 -14.08
CA VAL A 86 -4.88 6.12 -12.78
C VAL A 86 -4.99 5.12 -11.65
N ARG A 87 -6.06 4.33 -11.62
CA ARG A 87 -6.30 3.29 -10.62
C ARG A 87 -5.21 2.22 -10.67
N PHE A 88 -4.83 1.74 -11.87
CA PHE A 88 -3.73 0.78 -12.01
C PHE A 88 -2.46 1.29 -11.32
N TRP A 89 -2.08 2.53 -11.61
CA TRP A 89 -0.85 3.10 -11.07
C TRP A 89 -0.87 3.31 -9.56
N LYS A 90 -2.03 3.68 -8.99
CA LYS A 90 -2.22 3.74 -7.54
C LYS A 90 -2.03 2.37 -6.89
N LEU A 91 -2.60 1.32 -7.49
CA LEU A 91 -2.44 -0.05 -7.01
C LEU A 91 -0.99 -0.53 -7.13
N TYR A 92 -0.40 -0.35 -8.32
CA TYR A 92 0.96 -0.80 -8.63
C TYR A 92 2.02 -0.18 -7.71
N ARG A 93 1.85 1.10 -7.35
CA ARG A 93 2.74 1.81 -6.41
C ARG A 93 2.40 1.59 -4.94
N GLY A 94 1.36 0.82 -4.62
CA GLY A 94 0.96 0.53 -3.25
C GLY A 94 0.30 1.72 -2.54
N GLU A 95 -0.32 2.64 -3.29
CA GLU A 95 -1.08 3.74 -2.70
C GLU A 95 -2.46 3.28 -2.20
N GLU A 96 -3.03 2.29 -2.89
CA GLU A 96 -4.34 1.71 -2.59
C GLU A 96 -4.28 0.18 -2.73
N SER A 97 -5.15 -0.52 -1.99
CA SER A 97 -5.29 -1.98 -2.11
C SER A 97 -6.24 -2.35 -3.26
N PRO A 98 -5.96 -3.43 -4.00
CA PRO A 98 -6.89 -3.94 -5.00
C PRO A 98 -8.11 -4.55 -4.31
N THR A 99 -9.26 -4.50 -4.98
CA THR A 99 -10.40 -5.37 -4.67
C THR A 99 -10.09 -6.81 -5.09
N ASP A 100 -10.82 -7.78 -4.55
CA ASP A 100 -10.62 -9.19 -4.91
C ASP A 100 -10.80 -9.42 -6.42
N GLN A 101 -11.79 -8.77 -7.03
CA GLN A 101 -12.02 -8.89 -8.48
C GLN A 101 -10.91 -8.26 -9.31
N GLU A 102 -10.39 -7.09 -8.90
CA GLU A 102 -9.24 -6.46 -9.56
C GLU A 102 -8.00 -7.36 -9.47
N TYR A 103 -7.75 -7.94 -8.29
CA TYR A 103 -6.64 -8.86 -8.06
C TYR A 103 -6.74 -10.12 -8.92
N LEU A 104 -7.92 -10.74 -8.98
CA LEU A 104 -8.17 -11.93 -9.80
C LEU A 104 -7.93 -11.64 -11.28
N ARG A 105 -8.47 -10.55 -11.82
CA ARG A 105 -8.27 -10.19 -13.23
C ARG A 105 -6.81 -9.88 -13.55
N LEU A 106 -6.09 -9.21 -12.65
CA LEU A 106 -4.64 -9.00 -12.78
C LEU A 106 -3.89 -10.33 -12.85
N ALA A 107 -4.18 -11.25 -11.92
CA ALA A 107 -3.52 -12.55 -11.86
C ALA A 107 -3.78 -13.38 -13.12
N THR A 108 -5.04 -13.48 -13.55
CA THR A 108 -5.42 -14.19 -14.77
C THR A 108 -4.77 -13.59 -16.01
N THR A 109 -4.75 -12.26 -16.15
CA THR A 109 -4.15 -11.59 -17.32
C THR A 109 -2.63 -11.77 -17.35
N LEU A 110 -1.97 -11.87 -16.19
CA LEU A 110 -0.55 -12.16 -16.07
C LEU A 110 -0.22 -13.66 -16.20
N GLY A 111 -1.21 -14.54 -16.33
CA GLY A 111 -1.01 -15.98 -16.36
C GLY A 111 -0.50 -16.56 -15.03
N VAL A 112 -0.76 -15.88 -13.92
CA VAL A 112 -0.48 -16.37 -12.57
C VAL A 112 -1.67 -17.21 -12.11
N SER A 113 -1.41 -18.47 -11.76
CA SER A 113 -2.43 -19.32 -11.16
C SER A 113 -2.79 -18.83 -9.76
N LEU A 114 -4.02 -19.12 -9.31
CA LEU A 114 -4.44 -18.76 -7.95
C LEU A 114 -3.57 -19.40 -6.88
N GLN A 115 -3.04 -20.60 -7.15
CA GLN A 115 -2.11 -21.28 -6.26
C GLN A 115 -0.78 -20.54 -6.15
N GLU A 116 -0.13 -20.19 -7.27
CA GLU A 116 1.12 -19.40 -7.27
C GLU A 116 0.91 -18.05 -6.55
N ALA A 117 -0.21 -17.38 -6.82
CA ALA A 117 -0.55 -16.12 -6.16
C ALA A 117 -0.75 -16.28 -4.65
N PHE A 118 -1.38 -17.38 -4.23
CA PHE A 118 -1.61 -17.70 -2.82
C PHE A 118 -0.32 -18.10 -2.09
N GLU A 119 0.51 -18.95 -2.69
CA GLU A 119 1.81 -19.37 -2.12
C GLU A 119 2.75 -18.18 -1.96
N ALA A 120 2.86 -17.33 -2.97
CA ALA A 120 3.59 -16.06 -2.86
C ALA A 120 3.02 -15.18 -1.74
N ARG A 121 1.69 -15.17 -1.55
CA ARG A 121 1.06 -14.43 -0.47
C ARG A 121 1.43 -15.00 0.92
N GLN A 122 1.51 -16.32 1.05
CA GLN A 122 1.80 -17.05 2.28
C GLN A 122 3.28 -16.98 2.69
N LEU A 123 4.22 -17.07 1.75
CA LEU A 123 5.66 -17.02 2.04
C LEU A 123 6.06 -15.76 2.82
N TYR A 124 5.41 -14.61 2.55
CA TYR A 124 5.63 -13.38 3.32
C TYR A 124 4.88 -13.33 4.66
N LEU A 125 3.78 -14.08 4.84
CA LEU A 125 3.04 -14.11 6.12
C LEU A 125 3.83 -14.79 7.24
N PHE A 126 4.71 -15.74 6.90
CA PHE A 126 5.51 -16.48 7.89
C PHE A 126 6.89 -15.90 8.14
N ASN A 127 7.33 -14.90 7.36
CA ASN A 127 8.59 -14.19 7.61
C ASN A 127 8.44 -13.10 8.68
N ASP A 128 7.27 -12.48 8.78
CA ASP A 128 7.00 -11.44 9.80
C ASP A 128 6.87 -12.02 11.24
N ASN A 129 6.68 -13.33 11.39
CA ASN A 129 6.54 -13.98 12.71
C ASN A 129 7.88 -14.30 13.41
N LYS A 130 9.02 -13.85 12.86
CA LYS A 130 10.35 -14.08 13.46
C LYS A 130 10.96 -12.85 14.14
N GLU A 131 10.34 -11.68 14.00
CA GLU A 131 10.86 -10.43 14.59
C GLU A 131 10.23 -10.07 15.95
N ASP A 132 9.22 -10.83 16.41
CA ASP A 132 8.53 -10.61 17.70
C ASP A 132 9.08 -11.49 18.86
N GLU A 133 10.19 -12.21 18.66
CA GLU A 133 10.88 -13.01 19.69
C GLU A 133 12.35 -12.60 19.90
N ILE A 134 12.65 -11.33 20.22
CA ILE A 134 13.90 -10.93 20.91
C ILE A 134 13.61 -9.77 21.87
#